data_AF-A0A6G1LRF0-F1
#
_entry.id   AF-A0A6G1LRF0-F1
#
_cell.length_a   1.000
_cell.length_b   1.000
_cell.length_c   1.000
_cell.angle_alpha   90.00
_cell.angle_beta   90.00
_cell.angle_gamma   90.00
#
_symmetry.space_group_name_H-M   'P 1'
#
loop_
_entity.id
_entity.type
_entity.pdbx_description
1 polymer ?
#
loop_
_entity_poly.entity_id
_entity_poly.type
_entity_poly.pdbx_seq_one_letter_code
_entity_poly.pdbx_strand_id
1 'polypeptide(L)'
;MIPTSTISRLVEICLRLTGIWPNSSIFFRLLWSIVMGTGLIFQYRYLLTHFSVEELPNFIDGLSTTLPYSLLFFKLIILWVNNRIFNTLLKTMSNDWYECSNKYTMIEKAILAYRCSKLVIGLYSIASLLYSIATIDFHKPINDDCRQLLIKMEFPFVFCDSPIYEIVVCVQFIHLMAVVIAISMLDALIVTL
;
A
#
# COMPACT_ATOMS: atom_id res chain seq x y z
N MET A 1 10.47 -0.22 -25.47
CA MET A 1 9.08 0.06 -25.89
C MET A 1 8.87 1.56 -25.75
N ILE A 2 8.47 2.27 -26.79
CA ILE A 2 8.26 3.74 -26.76
C ILE A 2 6.98 3.99 -25.95
N PRO A 3 6.99 4.89 -24.94
CA PRO A 3 5.80 5.19 -24.16
C PRO A 3 4.72 5.83 -25.05
N THR A 4 3.48 5.36 -24.94
CA THR A 4 2.30 5.91 -25.63
C THR A 4 1.40 6.72 -24.69
N SER A 5 1.80 6.85 -23.43
CA SER A 5 1.12 7.55 -22.35
C SER A 5 2.16 8.00 -21.32
N THR A 6 1.78 8.95 -20.45
CA THR A 6 2.57 9.38 -19.29
C THR A 6 2.45 8.44 -18.08
N ILE A 7 1.47 7.55 -18.09
CA ILE A 7 1.15 6.64 -16.97
C ILE A 7 1.65 5.24 -17.29
N SER A 8 2.48 4.70 -16.40
CA SER A 8 3.07 3.38 -16.60
C SER A 8 2.01 2.29 -16.48
N ARG A 9 2.20 1.19 -17.22
CA ARG A 9 1.27 0.04 -17.19
C ARG A 9 1.04 -0.51 -15.78
N LEU A 10 2.07 -0.44 -14.92
CA LEU A 10 1.98 -0.92 -13.56
C LEU A 10 1.08 -0.01 -12.70
N VAL A 11 1.23 1.31 -12.82
CA VAL A 11 0.36 2.29 -12.15
C VAL A 11 -1.09 2.14 -12.62
N GLU A 12 -1.32 1.90 -13.92
CA GLU A 12 -2.66 1.65 -14.45
C GLU A 12 -3.32 0.39 -13.85
N ILE A 13 -2.59 -0.73 -13.79
CA ILE A 13 -3.10 -1.98 -13.20
C ILE A 13 -3.45 -1.76 -11.72
N CYS A 14 -2.58 -1.07 -10.98
CA CYS A 14 -2.83 -0.73 -9.58
C CYS A 14 -4.06 0.19 -9.43
N LEU A 15 -4.25 1.17 -10.31
CA LEU A 15 -5.41 2.08 -10.27
C LEU A 15 -6.72 1.33 -10.52
N ARG A 16 -6.68 0.29 -11.36
CA ARG A 16 -7.84 -0.59 -11.59
C ARG A 16 -8.14 -1.43 -10.35
N LEU A 17 -7.11 -2.03 -9.74
CA LEU A 17 -7.23 -2.84 -8.52
C LEU A 17 -7.71 -2.04 -7.30
N THR A 18 -7.32 -0.77 -7.17
CA THR A 18 -7.78 0.13 -6.10
C THR A 18 -9.14 0.75 -6.38
N GLY A 19 -9.76 0.46 -7.52
CA GLY A 19 -11.09 0.98 -7.87
C GLY A 19 -11.11 2.46 -8.31
N ILE A 20 -9.94 3.08 -8.52
CA ILE A 20 -9.81 4.50 -8.90
C ILE A 20 -9.99 4.68 -10.41
N TRP A 21 -9.49 3.75 -11.23
CA TRP A 21 -9.51 3.87 -12.70
C TRP A 21 -10.93 4.13 -13.26
N PRO A 22 -11.08 4.90 -14.36
CA PRO A 22 -12.36 5.13 -15.00
C PRO A 22 -13.04 3.81 -15.37
N ASN A 23 -14.33 3.68 -15.06
CA ASN A 23 -15.15 2.47 -15.20
C ASN A 23 -14.76 1.28 -14.30
N SER A 24 -13.91 1.47 -13.28
CA SER A 24 -13.66 0.39 -12.30
C SER A 24 -14.90 0.11 -11.45
N SER A 25 -15.12 -1.17 -11.16
CA SER A 25 -16.28 -1.65 -10.40
C SER A 25 -16.26 -1.12 -8.96
N ILE A 26 -17.43 -0.73 -8.45
CA ILE A 26 -17.62 -0.32 -7.05
C ILE A 26 -17.16 -1.41 -6.07
N PHE A 27 -17.19 -2.67 -6.51
CA PHE A 27 -16.77 -3.84 -5.74
C PHE A 27 -15.33 -3.73 -5.25
N PHE A 28 -14.39 -3.24 -6.08
CA PHE A 28 -13.00 -3.09 -5.67
C PHE A 28 -12.83 -2.03 -4.58
N ARG A 29 -13.61 -0.95 -4.61
CA ARG A 29 -13.59 0.09 -3.57
C ARG A 29 -14.13 -0.45 -2.25
N LEU A 30 -15.23 -1.20 -2.31
CA LEU A 30 -15.82 -1.85 -1.13
C LEU A 30 -14.84 -2.88 -0.54
N LEU A 31 -14.23 -3.72 -1.38
CA LEU A 31 -13.24 -4.70 -0.94
C LEU A 31 -12.06 -4.03 -0.22
N TRP A 32 -11.46 -3.01 -0.83
CA TRP A 32 -10.36 -2.25 -0.21
C TRP A 32 -10.81 -1.57 1.08
N SER A 33 -12.02 -1.02 1.13
CA SER A 33 -12.56 -0.38 2.33
C SER A 33 -12.75 -1.36 3.47
N ILE A 34 -13.26 -2.56 3.19
CA ILE A 34 -13.46 -3.62 4.19
C ILE A 34 -12.11 -4.11 4.68
N VAL A 35 -11.18 -4.45 3.78
CA VAL A 35 -9.86 -5.00 4.13
C VAL A 35 -9.02 -3.99 4.93
N MET A 36 -8.93 -2.74 4.48
CA MET A 36 -8.20 -1.70 5.21
C MET A 36 -8.90 -1.35 6.52
N GLY A 37 -10.23 -1.27 6.52
CA GLY A 37 -11.02 -0.94 7.70
C GLY A 37 -10.84 -1.99 8.80
N THR A 38 -10.96 -3.28 8.49
CA THR A 38 -10.76 -4.35 9.47
C THR A 38 -9.33 -4.38 9.99
N GLY A 39 -8.33 -4.25 9.10
CA GLY A 39 -6.92 -4.19 9.46
C GLY A 39 -6.62 -3.03 10.43
N LEU A 40 -7.08 -1.82 10.12
CA LEU A 40 -6.89 -0.64 10.97
C LEU A 40 -7.58 -0.82 12.33
N ILE A 41 -8.80 -1.36 12.38
CA ILE A 41 -9.51 -1.60 13.64
C ILE A 41 -8.69 -2.53 14.54
N PHE A 42 -8.15 -3.63 14.01
CA PHE A 42 -7.34 -4.57 14.81
C PHE A 42 -6.02 -3.96 15.27
N GLN A 43 -5.38 -3.13 14.46
CA GLN A 43 -4.14 -2.46 14.86
C GLN A 43 -4.40 -1.38 15.92
N TYR A 44 -5.44 -0.56 15.76
CA TYR A 44 -5.77 0.47 16.76
C TYR A 44 -6.22 -0.15 18.08
N ARG A 45 -6.95 -1.28 18.05
CA ARG A 45 -7.25 -2.04 19.27
C ARG A 45 -5.98 -2.49 19.97
N TYR A 46 -5.05 -3.11 19.24
CA TYR A 46 -3.77 -3.53 19.81
C TYR A 46 -3.02 -2.38 20.49
N LEU A 47 -2.94 -1.22 19.82
CA LEU A 47 -2.28 -0.02 20.35
C LEU A 47 -2.94 0.53 21.61
N LEU A 48 -4.28 0.48 21.70
CA LEU A 48 -5.03 0.95 22.86
C LEU A 48 -4.90 -0.01 24.05
N THR A 49 -4.92 -1.32 23.79
CA THR A 49 -4.81 -2.36 24.83
C THR A 49 -3.41 -2.39 25.45
N HIS A 50 -2.35 -2.15 24.67
CA HIS A 50 -0.95 -2.18 25.10
C HIS A 50 -0.34 -0.78 25.36
N PHE A 51 -1.17 0.17 25.79
CA PHE A 51 -0.76 1.56 26.08
C PHE A 51 -0.03 1.67 27.45
N SER A 52 1.04 0.91 27.64
CA SER A 52 1.87 0.94 28.84
C SER A 52 3.29 1.41 28.51
N VAL A 53 3.85 2.29 29.35
CA VAL A 53 5.20 2.88 29.14
C VAL A 53 6.30 1.82 29.10
N GLU A 54 6.08 0.65 29.70
CA GLU A 54 7.01 -0.50 29.70
C GLU A 54 7.11 -1.19 28.32
N GLU A 55 6.12 -1.01 27.44
CA GLU A 55 6.07 -1.59 26.09
C GLU A 55 6.32 -0.54 24.99
N LEU A 56 6.90 0.60 25.35
CA LEU A 56 7.13 1.72 24.44
C LEU A 56 7.78 1.32 23.09
N PRO A 57 8.77 0.41 23.02
CA PRO A 57 9.32 -0.04 21.74
C PRO A 57 8.29 -0.76 20.84
N ASN A 58 7.44 -1.62 21.42
CA ASN A 58 6.37 -2.31 20.70
C ASN A 58 5.28 -1.35 20.26
N PHE A 59 4.98 -0.35 21.10
CA PHE A 59 4.06 0.73 20.78
C PHE A 59 4.57 1.57 19.58
N ILE A 60 5.85 1.95 19.59
CA ILE A 60 6.46 2.72 18.50
C ILE A 60 6.46 1.91 17.19
N ASP A 61 6.78 0.62 17.24
CA ASP A 61 6.72 -0.26 16.06
C ASP A 61 5.28 -0.40 15.51
N GLY A 62 4.30 -0.60 16.40
CA GLY A 62 2.88 -0.59 16.03
C GLY A 62 2.41 0.76 15.45
N LEU A 63 2.89 1.88 16.01
CA LEU A 63 2.55 3.21 15.51
C LEU A 63 3.17 3.48 14.13
N SER A 64 4.42 3.04 13.94
CA SER A 64 5.18 3.14 12.70
C SER A 64 4.48 2.42 11.54
N THR A 65 3.74 1.34 11.81
CA THR A 65 2.96 0.63 10.79
C THR A 65 1.53 1.16 10.63
N THR A 66 0.85 1.53 11.71
CA THR A 66 -0.53 2.03 11.65
C THR A 66 -0.68 3.37 10.96
N LEU A 67 0.23 4.31 11.20
CA LEU A 67 0.15 5.65 10.62
C LEU A 67 0.20 5.60 9.08
N PRO A 68 1.17 4.93 8.42
CA PRO A 68 1.14 4.76 6.97
C PRO A 68 -0.15 4.12 6.43
N TYR A 69 -0.71 3.14 7.13
CA TYR A 69 -1.97 2.50 6.72
C TYR A 69 -3.14 3.47 6.78
N SER A 70 -3.24 4.27 7.85
CA SER A 70 -4.28 5.29 8.01
C SER A 70 -4.18 6.37 6.92
N LEU A 71 -2.95 6.81 6.60
CA LEU A 71 -2.67 7.77 5.55
C LEU A 71 -3.04 7.21 4.17
N LEU A 72 -2.71 5.96 3.88
CA LEU A 72 -3.14 5.30 2.64
C LEU A 72 -4.66 5.29 2.54
N PHE A 73 -5.35 4.87 3.61
CA PHE A 73 -6.81 4.77 3.61
C PHE A 73 -7.47 6.13 3.37
N PHE A 74 -6.96 7.18 4.01
CA PHE A 74 -7.42 8.55 3.78
C PHE A 74 -7.17 9.02 2.34
N LYS A 75 -5.98 8.78 1.78
CA LYS A 75 -5.65 9.10 0.38
C LYS A 75 -6.60 8.40 -0.59
N LEU A 76 -6.91 7.12 -0.36
CA LEU A 76 -7.85 6.35 -1.18
C LEU A 76 -9.26 6.92 -1.13
N ILE A 77 -9.77 7.27 0.07
CA ILE A 77 -11.08 7.91 0.23
C ILE A 77 -11.15 9.23 -0.55
N ILE A 78 -10.13 10.10 -0.41
CA ILE A 78 -10.07 11.37 -1.14
C ILE A 78 -10.12 11.13 -2.65
N LEU A 79 -9.33 10.18 -3.17
CA LEU A 79 -9.30 9.87 -4.60
C LEU A 79 -10.60 9.25 -5.09
N TRP A 80 -11.29 8.45 -4.28
CA TRP A 80 -12.60 7.90 -4.62
C TRP A 80 -13.68 8.98 -4.66
N VAL A 81 -13.69 9.92 -3.71
CA VAL A 81 -14.62 11.06 -3.70
C VAL A 81 -14.36 11.98 -4.89
N ASN A 82 -13.09 12.29 -5.15
CA ASN A 82 -12.67 13.17 -6.24
C ASN A 82 -12.45 12.41 -7.56
N ASN A 83 -12.97 11.18 -7.70
CA ASN A 83 -12.69 10.33 -8.85
C ASN A 83 -13.13 10.99 -10.18
N ARG A 84 -14.20 11.78 -10.17
CA ARG A 84 -14.62 12.53 -11.36
C ARG A 84 -13.52 13.50 -11.84
N ILE A 85 -12.94 14.25 -10.91
CA ILE A 85 -11.87 15.22 -11.21
C ILE A 85 -10.62 14.47 -11.70
N PHE A 86 -10.27 13.38 -11.01
CA PHE A 86 -9.13 12.56 -11.38
C PHE A 86 -9.30 11.95 -12.79
N ASN A 87 -10.48 11.45 -13.14
CA ASN A 87 -10.74 10.92 -14.49
C ASN A 87 -10.70 12.00 -15.56
N THR A 88 -11.18 13.21 -15.26
CA THR A 88 -11.06 14.35 -16.18
C THR A 88 -9.59 14.69 -16.42
N LEU A 89 -8.80 14.77 -15.37
CA LEU A 89 -7.35 15.01 -15.43
C LEU A 89 -6.62 13.95 -16.27
N LEU A 90 -6.89 12.65 -16.03
CA LEU A 90 -6.35 11.56 -16.85
C LEU A 90 -6.71 11.70 -18.33
N LYS A 91 -7.95 12.10 -18.63
CA LYS A 91 -8.42 12.31 -19.99
C LYS A 91 -7.73 13.52 -20.64
N THR A 92 -7.56 14.61 -19.90
CA THR A 92 -6.85 15.80 -20.38
C THR A 92 -5.39 15.46 -20.70
N MET A 93 -4.68 14.77 -19.80
CA MET A 93 -3.31 14.32 -20.07
C MET A 93 -3.21 13.42 -21.31
N SER A 94 -4.20 12.55 -21.52
CA SER A 94 -4.26 11.71 -22.73
C SER A 94 -4.51 12.54 -23.98
N ASN A 95 -5.36 13.57 -23.93
CA ASN A 95 -5.63 14.43 -25.07
C ASN A 95 -4.40 15.28 -25.42
N ASP A 96 -3.72 15.85 -24.43
CA ASP A 96 -2.49 16.62 -24.59
C ASP A 96 -1.39 15.80 -25.29
N TRP A 97 -1.36 14.48 -25.06
CA TRP A 97 -0.43 13.57 -25.73
C TRP A 97 -0.63 13.51 -27.26
N TYR A 98 -1.86 13.64 -27.73
CA TYR A 98 -2.17 13.60 -29.16
C TYR A 98 -2.07 14.97 -29.83
N GLU A 99 -2.42 16.04 -29.12
CA GLU A 99 -2.43 17.41 -29.65
C GLU A 99 -1.05 18.08 -29.65
N CYS A 100 -0.13 17.64 -28.79
CA CYS A 100 1.19 18.27 -28.71
C CYS A 100 2.08 17.96 -29.93
N SER A 101 2.60 19.03 -30.53
CA SER A 101 3.53 18.96 -31.67
C SER A 101 4.91 18.45 -31.28
N ASN A 102 5.38 18.76 -30.07
CA ASN A 102 6.72 18.41 -29.58
C ASN A 102 6.76 17.06 -28.85
N LYS A 103 6.49 15.99 -29.59
CA LYS A 103 6.45 14.61 -29.07
C LYS A 103 7.76 14.17 -28.41
N TYR A 104 8.90 14.70 -28.82
CA TYR A 104 10.22 14.35 -28.26
C TYR A 104 10.29 14.68 -26.77
N THR A 105 9.96 15.93 -26.40
CA THR A 105 9.98 16.38 -25.00
C THR A 105 9.00 15.59 -24.12
N MET A 106 7.81 15.27 -24.64
CA MET A 106 6.83 14.45 -23.90
C MET A 106 7.31 13.02 -23.66
N ILE A 107 7.93 12.40 -24.67
CA ILE A 107 8.51 11.06 -24.55
C ILE A 107 9.64 11.06 -23.52
N GLU A 108 10.51 12.06 -23.52
CA GLU A 108 11.60 12.18 -22.56
C GLU A 108 11.07 12.27 -21.12
N LYS A 109 10.05 13.11 -20.87
CA LYS A 109 9.42 13.23 -19.55
C LYS A 109 8.68 11.96 -19.14
N ALA A 110 7.99 11.29 -20.06
CA ALA A 110 7.32 10.01 -19.77
C ALA A 110 8.33 8.91 -19.40
N ILE A 111 9.48 8.84 -20.09
CA ILE A 111 10.56 7.90 -19.74
C ILE A 111 11.10 8.19 -18.33
N LEU A 112 11.31 9.47 -18.00
CA LEU A 112 11.76 9.86 -16.67
C LEU A 112 10.73 9.47 -15.59
N ALA A 113 9.46 9.79 -15.81
CA ALA A 113 8.35 9.41 -14.92
C ALA A 113 8.29 7.90 -14.70
N TYR A 114 8.44 7.10 -15.75
CA TYR A 114 8.44 5.63 -15.66
C TYR A 114 9.62 5.10 -14.85
N ARG A 115 10.82 5.68 -15.04
CA ARG A 115 12.00 5.31 -14.27
C ARG A 115 11.81 5.67 -12.80
N CYS A 116 11.36 6.88 -12.48
CA CYS A 116 11.08 7.32 -11.12
C CYS A 116 10.04 6.43 -10.44
N SER A 117 8.90 6.17 -11.10
CA SER A 117 7.86 5.29 -10.55
C SER A 117 8.38 3.88 -10.28
N LYS A 118 9.15 3.29 -11.21
CA LYS A 118 9.72 1.95 -11.02
C LYS A 118 10.73 1.90 -9.88
N LEU A 119 11.54 2.94 -9.73
CA LEU A 119 12.51 3.06 -8.63
C LEU A 119 11.81 3.18 -7.28
N VAL A 120 10.80 4.06 -7.16
CA VAL A 120 10.01 4.23 -5.94
C VAL A 120 9.37 2.91 -5.53
N ILE A 121 8.66 2.26 -6.44
CA ILE A 121 7.98 0.99 -6.16
C ILE A 121 8.98 -0.11 -5.77
N GLY A 122 10.12 -0.18 -6.45
CA GLY A 122 11.20 -1.11 -6.11
C GLY A 122 11.77 -0.89 -4.72
N LEU A 123 12.10 0.35 -4.36
CA LEU A 123 12.66 0.71 -3.06
C LEU A 123 11.69 0.38 -1.91
N TYR A 124 10.42 0.74 -2.06
CA TYR A 124 9.39 0.42 -1.07
C TYR A 124 9.20 -1.09 -0.91
N SER A 125 9.21 -1.84 -2.00
CA SER A 125 9.09 -3.31 -1.97
C SER A 125 10.29 -3.98 -1.30
N ILE A 126 11.51 -3.48 -1.54
CA ILE A 126 12.72 -3.99 -0.87
C ILE A 126 12.67 -3.66 0.63
N ALA A 127 12.26 -2.44 0.99
CA ALA A 127 12.13 -2.05 2.39
C ALA A 127 11.11 -2.91 3.14
N SER A 128 9.96 -3.24 2.52
CA SER A 128 8.95 -4.10 3.15
C SER A 128 9.40 -5.56 3.29
N LEU A 129 10.18 -6.08 2.34
CA LEU A 129 10.80 -7.40 2.46
C LEU A 129 11.82 -7.43 3.60
N LEU A 130 12.69 -6.42 3.69
CA LEU A 130 13.66 -6.32 4.78
C LEU A 130 12.96 -6.19 6.14
N TYR A 131 11.89 -5.39 6.23
CA TYR A 131 11.06 -5.30 7.43
C TYR A 131 10.50 -6.67 7.82
N SER A 132 9.92 -7.40 6.87
CA SER A 132 9.32 -8.73 7.12
C SER A 132 10.36 -9.74 7.61
N ILE A 133 11.55 -9.76 7.00
CA ILE A 133 12.65 -10.64 7.41
C ILE A 133 13.14 -10.27 8.81
N ALA A 134 13.37 -8.98 9.07
CA ALA A 134 13.80 -8.49 10.37
C ALA A 134 12.79 -8.88 11.46
N THR A 135 11.50 -8.67 11.23
CA THR A 135 10.46 -9.00 12.22
C THR A 135 10.41 -10.49 12.51
N ILE A 136 10.61 -11.37 11.52
CA ILE A 136 10.65 -12.83 11.73
C ILE A 136 11.90 -13.26 12.51
N ASP A 137 13.06 -12.67 12.21
CA ASP A 137 14.32 -13.05 12.85
C ASP A 137 14.49 -12.49 14.26
N PHE A 138 14.06 -11.24 14.51
CA PHE A 138 14.17 -10.60 15.82
C PHE A 138 13.18 -11.16 16.85
N HIS A 139 12.04 -11.73 16.41
CA HIS A 139 10.98 -12.18 17.31
C HIS A 139 10.87 -13.71 17.43
N LYS A 140 11.99 -14.42 17.26
CA LYS A 140 12.06 -15.84 17.63
C LYS A 140 11.80 -15.99 19.14
N PRO A 141 10.86 -16.84 19.56
CA PRO A 141 10.49 -16.98 20.96
C PRO A 141 11.68 -17.56 21.73
N ILE A 142 12.06 -16.88 22.82
CA ILE A 142 13.11 -17.35 23.75
C ILE A 142 12.52 -18.37 24.74
N ASN A 143 11.20 -18.32 24.99
CA ASN A 143 10.42 -19.23 25.85
C ASN A 143 9.12 -19.64 25.15
N ASP A 144 8.38 -20.62 25.69
CA ASP A 144 7.09 -21.21 25.23
C ASP A 144 5.91 -20.23 24.97
N ASP A 145 6.18 -18.92 24.89
CA ASP A 145 5.22 -17.90 24.51
C ASP A 145 4.97 -17.88 23.00
N CYS A 146 3.75 -17.45 22.62
CA CYS A 146 3.32 -17.33 21.23
C CYS A 146 4.28 -16.46 20.40
N ARG A 147 4.63 -16.94 19.20
CA ARG A 147 5.45 -16.20 18.24
C ARG A 147 4.77 -14.87 17.87
N GLN A 148 5.57 -13.80 17.78
CA GLN A 148 5.02 -12.48 17.46
C GLN A 148 4.66 -12.37 15.97
N LEU A 149 3.56 -11.67 15.72
CA LEU A 149 3.04 -11.41 14.38
C LEU A 149 3.86 -10.36 13.62
N LEU A 150 3.82 -10.44 12.29
CA LEU A 150 4.53 -9.53 11.39
C LEU A 150 4.02 -8.09 11.54
N ILE A 151 2.71 -7.94 11.65
CA ILE A 151 2.07 -6.69 12.02
C ILE A 151 1.38 -6.90 13.37
N LYS A 152 1.68 -6.01 14.31
CA LYS A 152 1.05 -5.98 15.62
C LYS A 152 -0.46 -5.74 15.47
N MET A 153 -1.25 -6.78 15.69
CA MET A 153 -2.71 -6.79 15.58
C MET A 153 -3.28 -7.69 16.68
N GLU A 154 -4.41 -7.28 17.26
CA GLU A 154 -5.11 -8.07 18.27
C GLU A 154 -6.21 -8.89 17.58
N PHE A 155 -6.00 -10.20 17.46
CA PHE A 155 -6.96 -11.12 16.87
C PHE A 155 -7.86 -11.75 17.95
N PRO A 156 -9.17 -11.93 17.68
CA PRO A 156 -10.11 -12.52 18.64
C PRO A 156 -10.01 -14.06 18.76
N PHE A 157 -9.06 -14.70 18.07
CA PHE A 157 -8.89 -16.15 18.01
C PHE A 157 -7.46 -16.55 18.40
N VAL A 158 -7.28 -17.78 18.89
CA VAL A 158 -5.95 -18.32 19.21
C VAL A 158 -5.22 -18.66 17.92
N PHE A 159 -4.01 -18.10 17.75
CA PHE A 159 -3.20 -18.27 16.53
C PHE A 159 -1.80 -18.82 16.81
N CYS A 160 -1.52 -19.24 18.05
CA CYS A 160 -0.18 -19.66 18.46
C CYS A 160 0.19 -21.06 17.95
N ASP A 161 -0.80 -21.89 17.69
CA ASP A 161 -0.60 -23.25 17.22
C ASP A 161 -0.29 -23.28 15.71
N SER A 162 0.66 -24.13 15.34
CA SER A 162 0.88 -24.49 13.93
C SER A 162 -0.27 -25.41 13.48
N PRO A 163 -0.86 -25.23 12.28
CA PRO A 163 -0.44 -24.36 11.17
C PRO A 163 -1.11 -22.98 11.12
N ILE A 164 -2.00 -22.65 12.07
CA ILE A 164 -2.80 -21.41 12.06
C ILE A 164 -1.88 -20.19 12.07
N TYR A 165 -0.82 -20.23 12.88
CA TYR A 165 0.20 -19.18 12.93
C TYR A 165 0.77 -18.84 11.54
N GLU A 166 1.21 -19.86 10.79
CA GLU A 166 1.85 -19.68 9.48
C GLU A 166 0.90 -19.10 8.45
N ILE A 167 -0.38 -19.50 8.50
CA ILE A 167 -1.43 -18.96 7.64
C ILE A 167 -1.64 -17.48 7.94
N VAL A 168 -1.74 -17.10 9.22
CA VAL A 168 -1.93 -15.70 9.63
C VAL A 168 -0.75 -14.84 9.18
N VAL A 169 0.49 -15.29 9.39
CA VAL A 169 1.69 -14.57 8.94
C VAL A 169 1.73 -14.43 7.42
N CYS A 170 1.39 -15.48 6.66
CA CYS A 170 1.31 -15.40 5.20
C CYS A 170 0.27 -14.37 4.74
N VAL A 171 -0.92 -14.36 5.35
CA VAL A 171 -1.97 -13.39 5.03
C VAL A 171 -1.52 -11.97 5.37
N GLN A 172 -0.90 -11.76 6.53
CA GLN A 172 -0.35 -10.45 6.91
C GLN A 172 0.74 -9.97 5.94
N PHE A 173 1.62 -10.85 5.49
CA PHE A 173 2.65 -10.52 4.53
C PHE A 173 2.06 -10.10 3.17
N ILE A 174 1.09 -10.84 2.65
CA ILE A 174 0.40 -10.50 1.40
C ILE A 174 -0.30 -9.16 1.54
N HIS A 175 -0.99 -8.93 2.66
CA HIS A 175 -1.66 -7.67 2.95
C HIS A 175 -0.67 -6.50 3.03
N LEU A 176 0.46 -6.67 3.72
CA LEU A 176 1.52 -5.67 3.80
C LEU A 176 2.06 -5.30 2.43
N MET A 177 2.38 -6.31 1.61
CA MET A 177 2.88 -6.07 0.25
C MET A 177 1.85 -5.33 -0.60
N ALA A 178 0.57 -5.69 -0.52
CA ALA A 178 -0.50 -5.00 -1.24
C ALA A 178 -0.61 -3.52 -0.83
N VAL A 179 -0.53 -3.23 0.48
CA VAL A 179 -0.56 -1.87 1.02
C VAL A 179 0.67 -1.06 0.59
N VAL A 180 1.86 -1.63 0.67
CA VAL A 180 3.11 -0.97 0.26
C VAL A 180 3.12 -0.67 -1.24
N ILE A 181 2.63 -1.59 -2.07
CA ILE A 181 2.45 -1.35 -3.51
C ILE A 181 1.44 -0.23 -3.75
N ALA A 182 0.33 -0.19 -3.01
CA ALA A 182 -0.66 0.88 -3.13
C ALA A 182 -0.10 2.25 -2.72
N ILE A 183 0.64 2.33 -1.60
CA ILE A 183 1.31 3.57 -1.15
C ILE A 183 2.29 4.05 -2.21
N SER A 184 3.23 3.19 -2.61
CA SER A 184 4.27 3.54 -3.57
C SER A 184 3.69 3.92 -4.93
N MET A 185 2.58 3.30 -5.34
CA MET A 185 1.86 3.69 -6.55
C MET A 185 1.25 5.09 -6.43
N LEU A 186 0.52 5.38 -5.35
CA LEU A 186 -0.12 6.68 -5.17
C LEU A 186 0.91 7.80 -5.08
N ASP A 187 2.01 7.57 -4.38
CA ASP A 187 3.08 8.55 -4.28
C ASP A 187 3.80 8.73 -5.63
N ALA A 188 4.07 7.63 -6.35
CA ALA A 188 4.62 7.73 -7.70
C ALA A 188 3.67 8.48 -8.65
N LEU A 189 2.37 8.19 -8.60
CA LEU A 189 1.35 8.87 -9.40
C LEU A 189 1.37 10.38 -9.15
N ILE A 190 1.34 10.79 -7.88
CA ILE A 190 1.39 12.21 -7.49
C ILE A 190 2.67 12.90 -7.95
N VAL A 191 3.81 12.21 -7.90
CA VAL A 191 5.10 12.79 -8.34
C VAL A 191 5.19 12.89 -9.87
N THR A 192 4.57 11.96 -10.60
CA THR A 192 4.67 11.90 -12.07
C THR A 192 3.65 12.73 -12.82
N LEU A 193 2.60 13.16 -12.13
CA LEU A 193 1.43 13.83 -12.69
C LEU A 193 1.49 15.34 -12.41
#